data_AF-A0A2V1B964-F1
#
_entry.id   AF-A0A2V1B964-F1
#
_cell.length_a   1.000
_cell.length_b   1.000
_cell.length_c   1.000
_cell.angle_alpha   90.00
_cell.angle_beta   90.00
_cell.angle_gamma   90.00
#
_symmetry.space_group_name_H-M   'P 1'
#
loop_
_entity.id
_entity.type
_entity.pdbx_description
1 polymer ?
#
loop_
_entity_poly.entity_id
_entity_poly.type
_entity_poly.pdbx_seq_one_letter_code
_entity_poly.pdbx_strand_id
1 'polypeptide(L)'
;MGYSEISCQICAVSFNIARLRTKDEPPESGWGYSHGLSYAGDVSSSLCSMYSETSGCENDYDAEPDGLHFPGRGCTFTGGMNGWKIGAGEMKGMRHPRYIILKPTNWDVEKEEQNEYERKSDYFVTSQTTEVPDDWEPGELAKIRFGIDTFFPRNYGISTHSDEMQVGIPVHASCWEIFERVSKLRLGEVDLQGFMALWHRQACGTCGFRDLQQDPIIRKCKEQFWTHLPGTEYFGANPVDVPGLMLHLYSFYLTEPAGNNISLERPSSQENGTDNFRLLPVELRTMILSNLSSKDISSLRQVSRSFQCLPKQLFLQLIRRELPWFWEFDELEAFMEKVRVDFNKMVGMPERDIHPFNWYVLYKQLCLAKKNILGVRNRVRVWDVVEAIVERIQRLRDGLGEGDDLSVLPTEKEKEDVVVHCGLYCTRCDPNMSPLGMYVA
;
A
#
# COMPACT_ATOMS: atom_id res chain seq x y z
N MET A 1 -15.18 20.57 20.31
CA MET A 1 -14.01 19.81 19.82
C MET A 1 -14.47 19.06 18.58
N GLY A 2 -13.78 19.24 17.46
CA GLY A 2 -14.12 18.55 16.21
C GLY A 2 -13.61 17.10 16.25
N TYR A 3 -14.41 16.18 15.73
CA TYR A 3 -14.03 14.79 15.45
C TYR A 3 -12.83 14.76 14.47
N SER A 4 -11.89 13.83 14.63
CA SER A 4 -10.68 13.74 13.80
C SER A 4 -10.30 12.28 13.53
N GLU A 5 -10.69 11.77 12.36
CA GLU A 5 -10.51 10.35 12.02
C GLU A 5 -9.10 9.80 12.28
N ILE A 6 -9.04 8.70 13.04
CA ILE A 6 -7.84 7.86 13.12
C ILE A 6 -7.54 7.28 11.72
N SER A 7 -6.33 7.53 11.23
CA SER A 7 -5.91 7.10 9.90
C SER A 7 -4.50 6.53 9.91
N CYS A 8 -4.25 5.57 9.02
CA CYS A 8 -2.96 4.89 8.98
C CYS A 8 -1.84 5.88 8.65
N GLN A 9 -0.80 5.92 9.50
CA GLN A 9 0.31 6.85 9.32
C GLN A 9 1.20 6.55 8.12
N ILE A 10 1.09 5.35 7.53
CA ILE A 10 1.77 5.00 6.28
C ILE A 10 0.92 5.43 5.09
N CYS A 11 -0.29 4.88 4.94
CA CYS A 11 -1.06 5.03 3.70
C CYS A 11 -2.12 6.14 3.73
N ALA A 12 -2.25 6.85 4.85
CA ALA A 12 -3.18 7.95 5.09
C ALA A 12 -4.67 7.60 4.91
N VAL A 13 -5.05 6.33 4.79
CA VAL A 13 -6.44 5.85 4.70
C VAL A 13 -7.01 5.69 6.11
N SER A 14 -8.26 6.11 6.31
CA SER A 14 -9.02 5.95 7.56
C SER A 14 -9.24 4.47 7.89
N PHE A 15 -9.32 4.12 9.17
CA PHE A 15 -9.74 2.77 9.59
C PHE A 15 -11.26 2.60 9.57
N ASN A 16 -12.01 3.71 9.51
CA ASN A 16 -13.47 3.73 9.40
C ASN A 16 -13.95 3.43 7.96
N ILE A 17 -13.34 2.42 7.33
CA ILE A 17 -13.79 1.92 6.03
C ILE A 17 -15.06 1.08 6.20
N ALA A 18 -16.13 1.51 5.55
CA ALA A 18 -17.40 0.83 5.49
C ALA A 18 -17.55 0.05 4.17
N ARG A 19 -18.37 -1.00 4.20
CA ARG A 19 -18.73 -1.77 3.00
C ARG A 19 -20.23 -1.98 2.97
N LEU A 20 -20.83 -1.67 1.83
CA LEU A 20 -22.22 -1.94 1.52
C LEU A 20 -22.29 -3.35 0.92
N ARG A 21 -22.97 -4.28 1.60
CA ARG A 21 -23.18 -5.63 1.06
C ARG A 21 -24.17 -5.64 -0.09
N THR A 22 -24.02 -6.57 -1.02
CA THR A 22 -25.07 -6.83 -1.99
C THR A 22 -26.27 -7.51 -1.32
N LYS A 23 -27.43 -7.51 -1.98
CA LYS A 23 -28.65 -8.15 -1.47
C LYS A 23 -28.48 -9.66 -1.25
N ASP A 24 -27.68 -10.29 -2.10
CA ASP A 24 -27.43 -11.74 -2.10
C ASP A 24 -26.33 -12.15 -1.11
N GLU A 25 -25.60 -11.19 -0.54
CA GLU A 25 -24.59 -11.44 0.48
C GLU A 25 -25.22 -11.49 1.88
N PRO A 26 -24.69 -12.32 2.79
CA PRO A 26 -25.18 -12.39 4.15
C PRO A 26 -24.87 -11.09 4.92
N PRO A 27 -25.63 -10.76 6.00
CA PRO A 27 -25.51 -9.50 6.73
C PRO A 27 -24.09 -9.12 7.14
N GLU A 28 -23.27 -10.09 7.57
CA GLU A 28 -21.89 -9.91 8.01
C GLU A 28 -20.93 -9.45 6.90
N SER A 29 -21.34 -9.50 5.64
CA SER A 29 -20.57 -8.98 4.51
C SER A 29 -20.64 -7.45 4.42
N GLY A 30 -21.54 -6.79 5.15
CA GLY A 30 -21.64 -5.33 5.25
C GLY A 30 -21.24 -4.84 6.65
N TRP A 31 -20.62 -3.67 6.74
CA TRP A 31 -20.19 -3.10 8.02
C TRP A 31 -19.92 -1.59 7.95
N GLY A 32 -19.73 -0.99 9.14
CA GLY A 32 -19.28 0.40 9.36
C GLY A 32 -20.44 1.37 9.53
N TYR A 33 -20.42 2.24 10.55
CA TYR A 33 -21.58 3.06 10.95
C TYR A 33 -22.24 3.87 9.82
N SER A 34 -21.49 4.21 8.78
CA SER A 34 -21.92 4.97 7.61
C SER A 34 -22.70 4.18 6.55
N HIS A 35 -22.94 2.87 6.76
CA HIS A 35 -23.79 2.07 5.86
C HIS A 35 -25.30 2.31 6.04
N GLY A 36 -25.72 2.91 7.16
CA GLY A 36 -27.11 3.27 7.41
C GLY A 36 -27.53 4.51 6.61
N LEU A 37 -28.79 4.57 6.17
CA LEU A 37 -29.28 5.69 5.36
C LEU A 37 -29.22 7.03 6.14
N SER A 38 -29.34 6.99 7.46
CA SER A 38 -29.31 8.13 8.39
C SER A 38 -28.02 8.96 8.34
N TYR A 39 -26.86 8.31 8.17
CA TYR A 39 -25.55 8.96 8.34
C TYR A 39 -25.12 9.81 7.13
N ALA A 40 -25.66 9.51 5.94
CA ALA A 40 -25.32 10.24 4.72
C ALA A 40 -26.15 11.52 4.51
N GLY A 41 -27.11 11.81 5.40
CA GLY A 41 -28.03 12.94 5.25
C GLY A 41 -28.94 12.86 4.02
N ASP A 42 -29.05 11.69 3.38
CA ASP A 42 -29.54 11.60 2.00
C ASP A 42 -30.42 10.37 1.69
N VAL A 43 -31.36 10.08 2.59
CA VAL A 43 -32.29 8.95 2.43
C VAL A 43 -33.27 9.16 1.26
N SER A 44 -33.54 10.42 0.89
CA SER A 44 -34.58 10.78 -0.08
C SER A 44 -34.10 11.63 -1.29
N SER A 45 -32.89 12.20 -1.26
CA SER A 45 -32.35 13.04 -2.36
C SER A 45 -31.13 12.44 -3.07
N SER A 46 -30.68 11.23 -2.68
CA SER A 46 -29.51 10.62 -3.31
C SER A 46 -29.86 10.21 -4.73
N LEU A 47 -28.90 10.36 -5.65
CA LEU A 47 -29.03 9.89 -7.03
C LEU A 47 -29.41 8.40 -7.09
N CYS A 48 -29.03 7.63 -6.05
CA CYS A 48 -29.35 6.21 -5.94
C CYS A 48 -30.84 5.95 -5.68
N SER A 49 -31.51 6.79 -4.88
CA SER A 49 -32.95 6.71 -4.61
C SER A 49 -33.79 7.34 -5.73
N MET A 50 -33.32 8.44 -6.34
CA MET A 50 -34.05 9.13 -7.43
C MET A 50 -33.92 8.44 -8.80
N TYR A 51 -32.81 7.75 -9.04
CA TYR A 51 -32.52 7.06 -10.31
C TYR A 51 -32.14 5.59 -10.07
N SER A 52 -32.98 4.88 -9.31
CA SER A 52 -32.79 3.46 -8.97
C SER A 52 -32.65 2.56 -10.20
N GLU A 53 -33.36 2.86 -11.30
CA GLU A 53 -33.21 2.14 -12.57
C GLU A 53 -31.80 2.24 -13.18
N THR A 54 -31.13 3.38 -12.98
CA THR A 54 -29.78 3.64 -13.52
C THR A 54 -28.70 3.14 -12.56
N SER A 55 -28.88 3.35 -11.26
CA SER A 55 -27.92 2.93 -10.24
C SER A 55 -27.98 1.41 -9.98
N GLY A 56 -29.16 0.82 -10.14
CA GLY A 56 -29.50 -0.55 -9.75
C GLY A 56 -29.61 -0.74 -8.24
N CYS A 57 -29.73 0.34 -7.46
CA CYS A 57 -29.81 0.27 -6.00
C CYS A 57 -31.20 -0.11 -5.51
N GLU A 58 -31.25 -0.79 -4.37
CA GLU A 58 -32.46 -1.10 -3.62
C GLU A 58 -32.30 -0.60 -2.19
N ASN A 59 -33.36 -0.05 -1.60
CA ASN A 59 -33.38 0.38 -0.19
C ASN A 59 -34.43 -0.43 0.56
N ASP A 60 -34.05 -0.96 1.73
CA ASP A 60 -34.97 -1.55 2.69
C ASP A 60 -35.16 -0.57 3.85
N TYR A 61 -36.23 0.22 3.80
CA TYR A 61 -36.51 1.26 4.79
C TYR A 61 -37.00 0.71 6.13
N ASP A 62 -37.44 -0.55 6.15
CA ASP A 62 -37.98 -1.21 7.35
C ASP A 62 -36.88 -1.93 8.15
N ALA A 63 -35.66 -2.00 7.61
CA ALA A 63 -34.51 -2.60 8.29
C ALA A 63 -33.97 -1.68 9.40
N GLU A 64 -34.04 -2.11 10.66
CA GLU A 64 -33.43 -1.42 11.79
C GLU A 64 -31.88 -1.52 11.78
N PRO A 65 -31.15 -0.50 12.27
CA PRO A 65 -31.65 0.68 12.97
C PRO A 65 -32.01 1.90 12.09
N ASP A 66 -31.58 1.95 10.82
CA ASP A 66 -31.64 3.20 10.01
C ASP A 66 -31.96 3.00 8.52
N GLY A 67 -32.57 1.86 8.17
CA GLY A 67 -32.79 1.43 6.79
C GLY A 67 -31.49 0.99 6.10
N LEU A 68 -31.59 -0.02 5.24
CA LEU A 68 -30.43 -0.65 4.61
C LEU A 68 -30.36 -0.30 3.12
N HIS A 69 -29.18 0.18 2.70
CA HIS A 69 -28.88 0.43 1.28
C HIS A 69 -28.19 -0.77 0.64
N PHE A 70 -28.84 -1.38 -0.36
CA PHE A 70 -28.23 -2.37 -1.24
C PHE A 70 -27.71 -1.70 -2.50
N PRO A 71 -26.38 -1.67 -2.72
CA PRO A 71 -25.82 -0.99 -3.86
C PRO A 71 -26.09 -1.79 -5.14
N GLY A 72 -26.43 -1.08 -6.21
CA GLY A 72 -26.33 -1.60 -7.57
C GLY A 72 -24.95 -1.37 -8.20
N ARG A 73 -24.77 -1.86 -9.43
CA ARG A 73 -23.51 -1.72 -10.18
C ARG A 73 -23.13 -0.26 -10.50
N GLY A 74 -24.14 0.62 -10.56
CA GLY A 74 -24.01 2.05 -10.78
C GLY A 74 -24.20 2.89 -9.51
N CYS A 75 -24.18 2.26 -8.33
CA CYS A 75 -24.32 2.97 -7.06
C CYS A 75 -23.23 4.04 -6.91
N THR A 76 -23.65 5.24 -6.49
CA THR A 76 -22.78 6.39 -6.18
C THR A 76 -22.84 6.78 -4.72
N PHE A 77 -23.44 5.95 -3.86
CA PHE A 77 -23.52 6.19 -2.42
C PHE A 77 -22.11 6.19 -1.81
N THR A 78 -21.83 7.19 -0.98
CA THR A 78 -20.49 7.43 -0.41
C THR A 78 -20.36 7.01 1.06
N GLY A 79 -21.45 6.51 1.66
CA GLY A 79 -21.43 5.98 3.04
C GLY A 79 -20.67 4.66 3.17
N GLY A 80 -20.39 3.94 2.08
CA GLY A 80 -19.56 2.74 2.14
C GLY A 80 -19.08 2.30 0.76
N MET A 81 -18.06 1.44 0.73
CA MET A 81 -17.58 0.86 -0.52
C MET A 81 -18.64 -0.07 -1.12
N ASN A 82 -18.82 -0.01 -2.44
CA ASN A 82 -19.82 -0.79 -3.15
C ASN A 82 -19.44 -2.28 -3.20
N GLY A 83 -20.26 -3.16 -2.61
CA GLY A 83 -20.04 -4.60 -2.58
C GLY A 83 -19.96 -5.29 -3.95
N TRP A 84 -20.52 -4.69 -5.02
CA TRP A 84 -20.34 -5.18 -6.40
C TRP A 84 -18.94 -4.91 -6.96
N LYS A 85 -18.21 -3.96 -6.37
CA LYS A 85 -16.89 -3.53 -6.83
C LYS A 85 -15.78 -4.16 -5.99
N ILE A 86 -16.04 -4.43 -4.72
CA ILE A 86 -15.09 -5.07 -3.80
C ILE A 86 -15.77 -6.11 -2.93
N GLY A 87 -15.22 -7.33 -2.91
CA GLY A 87 -15.68 -8.42 -2.06
C GLY A 87 -15.28 -8.25 -0.60
N ALA A 88 -16.08 -8.80 0.33
CA ALA A 88 -15.76 -8.75 1.76
C ALA A 88 -14.38 -9.39 2.07
N GLY A 89 -14.07 -10.50 1.40
CA GLY A 89 -12.77 -11.17 1.52
C GLY A 89 -11.58 -10.34 1.02
N GLU A 90 -11.81 -9.46 0.04
CA GLU A 90 -10.75 -8.55 -0.45
C GLU A 90 -10.40 -7.47 0.58
N MET A 91 -11.27 -7.17 1.54
CA MET A 91 -11.02 -6.16 2.59
C MET A 91 -10.49 -6.75 3.90
N LYS A 92 -10.19 -8.06 3.93
CA LYS A 92 -9.76 -8.76 5.15
C LYS A 92 -8.57 -8.07 5.79
N GLY A 93 -8.65 -7.78 7.08
CA GLY A 93 -7.54 -7.17 7.85
C GLY A 93 -7.29 -5.68 7.59
N MET A 94 -8.12 -5.00 6.80
CA MET A 94 -8.00 -3.56 6.53
C MET A 94 -8.75 -2.69 7.54
N ARG A 95 -9.62 -3.26 8.37
CA ARG A 95 -10.39 -2.53 9.39
C ARG A 95 -9.65 -2.32 10.71
N HIS A 96 -8.90 -3.33 11.14
CA HIS A 96 -8.32 -3.35 12.48
C HIS A 96 -6.87 -2.84 12.44
N PRO A 97 -6.59 -1.67 13.04
CA PRO A 97 -5.23 -1.15 13.16
C PRO A 97 -4.33 -2.03 14.03
N ARG A 98 -3.03 -1.90 13.78
CA ARG A 98 -1.97 -2.15 14.76
C ARG A 98 -1.47 -0.78 15.23
N TYR A 99 -0.82 -0.76 16.38
CA TYR A 99 -0.26 0.45 16.95
C TYR A 99 1.22 0.31 17.20
N ILE A 100 1.95 1.41 17.00
CA ILE A 100 3.34 1.54 17.42
C ILE A 100 3.33 2.30 18.75
N ILE A 101 3.89 1.69 19.80
CA ILE A 101 3.80 2.19 21.17
C ILE A 101 5.20 2.21 21.79
N LEU A 102 5.48 3.25 22.60
CA LEU A 102 6.72 3.39 23.35
C LEU A 102 6.79 2.34 24.47
N LYS A 103 7.92 1.66 24.61
CA LYS A 103 8.14 0.70 25.69
C LYS A 103 8.28 1.43 27.04
N PRO A 104 7.75 0.86 28.13
CA PRO A 104 8.02 1.37 29.47
C PRO A 104 9.52 1.25 29.81
N THR A 105 10.11 2.29 30.40
CA THR A 105 11.55 2.38 30.72
C THR A 105 12.04 1.28 31.68
N ASN A 106 11.15 0.72 32.51
CA ASN A 106 11.50 -0.22 33.58
C ASN A 106 11.10 -1.68 33.28
N TRP A 107 10.77 -2.02 32.02
CA TRP A 107 10.33 -3.37 31.69
C TRP A 107 11.52 -4.31 31.39
N ASP A 108 11.40 -5.56 31.83
CA ASP A 108 12.37 -6.60 31.52
C ASP A 108 12.19 -7.09 30.07
N VAL A 109 13.02 -6.55 29.19
CA VAL A 109 13.00 -6.80 27.75
C VAL A 109 13.23 -8.28 27.42
N GLU A 110 13.85 -9.07 28.30
CA GLU A 110 14.13 -10.48 28.04
C GLU A 110 12.93 -11.42 28.28
N LYS A 111 11.89 -10.94 28.98
CA LYS A 111 10.71 -11.76 29.34
C LYS A 111 9.62 -11.79 28.26
N GLU A 112 9.67 -10.91 27.27
CA GLU A 112 8.64 -10.79 26.23
C GLU A 112 9.19 -11.21 24.86
N GLU A 113 8.41 -12.02 24.13
CA GLU A 113 8.72 -12.35 22.75
C GLU A 113 8.68 -11.08 21.88
N GLN A 114 9.80 -10.81 21.19
CA GLN A 114 10.01 -9.61 20.41
C GLN A 114 10.58 -9.94 19.05
N ASN A 115 10.13 -9.19 18.05
CA ASN A 115 10.76 -9.21 16.75
C ASN A 115 12.17 -8.60 16.85
N GLU A 116 13.09 -9.04 15.99
CA GLU A 116 14.49 -8.57 16.01
C GLU A 116 14.60 -7.04 15.98
N TYR A 117 13.78 -6.40 15.15
CA TYR A 117 13.75 -4.94 15.03
C TYR A 117 13.14 -4.22 16.23
N GLU A 118 12.26 -4.88 16.99
CA GLU A 118 11.73 -4.30 18.23
C GLU A 118 12.86 -4.22 19.25
N ARG A 119 13.76 -5.20 19.33
CA ARG A 119 14.89 -5.16 20.28
C ARG A 119 15.84 -3.99 20.06
N LYS A 120 15.93 -3.47 18.83
CA LYS A 120 16.76 -2.33 18.44
C LYS A 120 16.01 -0.99 18.48
N SER A 121 14.80 -0.97 19.08
CA SER A 121 13.98 0.24 19.15
C SER A 121 13.36 0.42 20.54
N ASP A 122 13.14 1.68 20.89
CA ASP A 122 12.38 2.08 22.07
C ASP A 122 10.88 1.75 21.94
N TYR A 123 10.44 1.37 20.74
CA TYR A 123 9.04 1.10 20.41
C TYR A 123 8.81 -0.37 20.09
N PHE A 124 7.56 -0.80 20.18
CA PHE A 124 7.09 -2.10 19.69
C PHE A 124 5.81 -1.95 18.89
N VAL A 125 5.47 -2.97 18.10
CA VAL A 125 4.25 -2.99 17.30
C VAL A 125 3.24 -3.96 17.91
N THR A 126 2.06 -3.47 18.27
CA THR A 126 1.01 -4.27 18.93
C THR A 126 0.46 -5.36 18.02
N SER A 127 -0.33 -6.28 18.58
CA SER A 127 -1.27 -7.08 17.79
C SER A 127 -2.35 -6.19 17.15
N GLN A 128 -3.14 -6.73 16.22
CA GLN A 128 -4.34 -6.02 15.74
C GLN A 128 -5.31 -5.82 16.90
N THR A 129 -6.06 -4.72 16.86
CA THR A 129 -7.17 -4.51 17.79
C THR A 129 -8.30 -5.50 17.58
N THR A 130 -9.05 -5.74 18.64
CA THR A 130 -10.29 -6.53 18.62
C THR A 130 -11.42 -5.78 17.92
N GLU A 131 -11.48 -4.46 18.11
CA GLU A 131 -12.49 -3.57 17.52
C GLU A 131 -11.84 -2.37 16.82
N VAL A 132 -12.62 -1.59 16.08
CA VAL A 132 -12.15 -0.33 15.47
C VAL A 132 -12.37 0.77 16.52
N PRO A 133 -11.31 1.28 17.17
CA PRO A 133 -11.51 2.26 18.23
C PRO A 133 -11.96 3.60 17.65
N ASP A 134 -12.97 4.21 18.29
CA ASP A 134 -13.36 5.58 18.03
C ASP A 134 -12.34 6.57 18.62
N ASP A 135 -12.33 7.82 18.16
CA ASP A 135 -11.34 8.86 18.52
C ASP A 135 -11.21 9.12 20.04
N TRP A 136 -12.23 8.72 20.80
CA TRP A 136 -12.39 8.94 22.23
C TRP A 136 -12.26 7.67 23.08
N GLU A 137 -12.14 6.50 22.46
CA GLU A 137 -12.06 5.23 23.16
C GLU A 137 -10.63 4.69 23.19
N PRO A 138 -10.18 4.12 24.32
CA PRO A 138 -8.89 3.45 24.36
C PRO A 138 -8.90 2.25 23.43
N GLY A 139 -7.78 1.98 22.78
CA GLY A 139 -7.67 0.79 21.94
C GLY A 139 -7.54 -0.47 22.79
N GLU A 140 -8.33 -1.50 22.45
CA GLU A 140 -8.23 -2.81 23.09
C GLU A 140 -7.34 -3.77 22.28
N LEU A 141 -6.30 -4.31 22.92
CA LEU A 141 -5.39 -5.26 22.31
C LEU A 141 -5.84 -6.71 22.53
N ALA A 142 -5.77 -7.52 21.48
CA ALA A 142 -6.00 -8.97 21.60
C ALA A 142 -4.96 -9.67 22.50
N LYS A 143 -3.77 -9.08 22.65
CA LYS A 143 -2.70 -9.57 23.51
C LYS A 143 -1.96 -8.40 24.16
N ILE A 144 -1.97 -8.36 25.50
CA ILE A 144 -1.18 -7.43 26.31
C ILE A 144 0.31 -7.73 26.07
N ARG A 145 1.11 -6.68 25.82
CA ARG A 145 2.57 -6.75 25.70
C ARG A 145 3.18 -5.66 26.57
N PHE A 146 4.30 -5.96 27.23
CA PHE A 146 5.00 -5.02 28.12
C PHE A 146 4.12 -4.42 29.24
N GLY A 147 3.08 -5.15 29.67
CA GLY A 147 2.15 -4.68 30.69
C GLY A 147 1.18 -3.58 30.24
N ILE A 148 1.10 -3.30 28.93
CA ILE A 148 0.23 -2.27 28.36
C ILE A 148 -1.09 -2.92 27.94
N ASP A 149 -2.15 -2.60 28.67
CA ASP A 149 -3.52 -3.06 28.38
C ASP A 149 -4.36 -1.99 27.69
N THR A 150 -4.01 -0.71 27.85
CA THR A 150 -4.76 0.45 27.36
C THR A 150 -3.83 1.53 26.81
N PHE A 151 -4.26 2.18 25.73
CA PHE A 151 -3.54 3.27 25.08
C PHE A 151 -4.52 4.16 24.31
N PHE A 152 -4.14 5.40 24.03
CA PHE A 152 -4.92 6.30 23.18
C PHE A 152 -4.43 6.29 21.73
N PRO A 153 -5.29 5.93 20.75
CA PRO A 153 -4.94 6.04 19.35
C PRO A 153 -4.83 7.52 18.94
N ARG A 154 -3.69 7.91 18.37
CA ARG A 154 -3.48 9.28 17.87
C ARG A 154 -2.70 9.29 16.57
N ASN A 155 -3.10 10.20 15.67
CA ASN A 155 -2.38 10.47 14.44
C ASN A 155 -1.22 11.47 14.62
N TYR A 156 -1.09 12.09 15.79
CA TYR A 156 -0.16 13.18 16.09
C TYR A 156 0.35 13.08 17.53
N GLY A 157 1.46 13.75 17.84
CA GLY A 157 2.02 13.84 19.18
C GLY A 157 1.30 14.88 20.02
N ILE A 158 1.02 14.56 21.29
CA ILE A 158 0.47 15.49 22.26
C ILE A 158 1.61 15.96 23.17
N SER A 159 1.75 17.28 23.36
CA SER A 159 2.80 17.88 24.22
C SER A 159 2.29 18.27 25.61
N THR A 160 1.10 17.87 26.01
CA THR A 160 0.58 18.17 27.35
C THR A 160 1.11 17.17 28.36
N HIS A 161 1.85 17.70 29.35
CA HIS A 161 2.49 17.01 30.48
C HIS A 161 1.56 16.25 31.46
N SER A 162 0.42 15.75 30.99
CA SER A 162 -0.57 15.03 31.81
C SER A 162 -0.80 13.62 31.29
N ASP A 163 0.26 12.85 31.04
CA ASP A 163 0.14 11.52 30.43
C ASP A 163 0.41 10.42 31.47
N GLU A 164 -0.64 9.89 32.08
CA GLU A 164 -0.61 8.54 32.66
C GLU A 164 -0.81 7.46 31.58
N MET A 165 -1.34 7.81 30.40
CA MET A 165 -1.68 6.84 29.33
C MET A 165 -0.77 6.97 28.10
N GLN A 166 -0.43 5.83 27.53
CA GLN A 166 0.47 5.75 26.37
C GLN A 166 -0.25 6.11 25.06
N VAL A 167 0.51 6.68 24.12
CA VAL A 167 0.02 7.00 22.77
C VAL A 167 0.32 5.85 21.81
N GLY A 168 -0.72 5.40 21.09
CA GLY A 168 -0.59 4.41 20.02
C GLY A 168 -0.67 5.07 18.65
N ILE A 169 0.35 4.84 17.84
CA ILE A 169 0.43 5.36 16.47
C ILE A 169 -0.15 4.34 15.50
N PRO A 170 -1.26 4.66 14.79
CA PRO A 170 -2.03 3.67 14.06
C PRO A 170 -1.43 3.34 12.68
N VAL A 171 -1.33 2.05 12.37
CA VAL A 171 -0.93 1.52 11.06
C VAL A 171 -1.77 0.30 10.68
N HIS A 172 -2.09 0.15 9.39
CA HIS A 172 -2.65 -1.13 8.93
C HIS A 172 -1.60 -2.23 9.07
N ALA A 173 -2.01 -3.42 9.48
CA ALA A 173 -1.11 -4.58 9.53
C ALA A 173 -0.45 -4.85 8.17
N SER A 174 -1.23 -4.76 7.09
CA SER A 174 -0.77 -4.94 5.71
C SER A 174 0.21 -3.84 5.26
N CYS A 175 -0.01 -2.58 5.66
CA CYS A 175 0.93 -1.49 5.38
C CYS A 175 2.25 -1.67 6.15
N TRP A 176 2.19 -2.12 7.40
CA TRP A 176 3.38 -2.43 8.18
C TRP A 176 4.18 -3.59 7.57
N GLU A 177 3.49 -4.63 7.08
CA GLU A 177 4.14 -5.75 6.38
C GLU A 177 4.87 -5.33 5.10
N ILE A 178 4.34 -4.33 4.39
CA ILE A 178 5.02 -3.73 3.23
C ILE A 178 6.23 -2.92 3.69
N PHE A 179 6.09 -2.15 4.79
CA PHE A 179 7.23 -1.47 5.40
C PHE A 179 8.36 -2.43 5.78
N GLU A 180 8.05 -3.55 6.42
CA GLU A 180 9.05 -4.56 6.77
C GLU A 180 9.79 -5.10 5.53
N ARG A 181 9.07 -5.37 4.44
CA ARG A 181 9.66 -5.86 3.18
C ARG A 181 10.57 -4.84 2.54
N VAL A 182 10.09 -3.61 2.36
CA VAL A 182 10.86 -2.55 1.70
C VAL A 182 12.05 -2.14 2.56
N SER A 183 11.87 -2.02 3.88
CA SER A 183 12.95 -1.72 4.82
C SER A 183 14.04 -2.78 4.73
N LYS A 184 13.71 -4.08 4.77
CA LYS A 184 14.69 -5.16 4.57
C LYS A 184 15.36 -5.09 3.20
N LEU A 185 14.60 -4.82 2.14
CA LEU A 185 15.11 -4.74 0.77
C LEU A 185 16.11 -3.59 0.56
N ARG A 186 15.93 -2.46 1.25
CA ARG A 186 16.71 -1.23 1.05
C ARG A 186 17.78 -1.01 2.11
N LEU A 187 17.46 -1.29 3.37
CA LEU A 187 18.33 -1.04 4.54
C LEU A 187 18.99 -2.33 5.06
N GLY A 188 18.56 -3.51 4.61
CA GLY A 188 19.01 -4.80 5.12
C GLY A 188 18.32 -5.25 6.42
N GLU A 189 17.60 -4.36 7.10
CA GLU A 189 16.83 -4.64 8.31
C GLU A 189 15.51 -3.85 8.36
N VAL A 190 14.64 -4.20 9.30
CA VAL A 190 13.44 -3.41 9.59
C VAL A 190 13.82 -2.30 10.56
N ASP A 191 13.68 -1.05 10.14
CA ASP A 191 14.12 0.10 10.95
C ASP A 191 12.95 0.81 11.66
N LEU A 192 12.47 0.21 12.74
CA LEU A 192 11.39 0.78 13.56
C LEU A 192 11.82 2.08 14.25
N GLN A 193 13.05 2.17 14.73
CA GLN A 193 13.59 3.37 15.37
C GLN A 193 13.63 4.55 14.39
N GLY A 194 14.11 4.29 13.17
CA GLY A 194 14.14 5.27 12.07
C GLY A 194 12.75 5.71 11.63
N PHE A 195 11.79 4.78 11.54
CA PHE A 195 10.40 5.11 11.27
C PHE A 195 9.84 6.10 12.31
N MET A 196 10.08 5.82 13.58
CA MET A 196 9.63 6.66 14.69
C MET A 196 10.33 8.02 14.72
N ALA A 197 11.65 8.05 14.50
CA ALA A 197 12.42 9.27 14.37
C ALA A 197 11.90 10.16 13.23
N LEU A 198 11.56 9.57 12.09
CA LEU A 198 10.96 10.28 10.97
C LEU A 198 9.54 10.78 11.33
N TRP A 199 8.74 9.97 12.03
CA TRP A 199 7.38 10.33 12.41
C TRP A 199 7.37 11.57 13.30
N HIS A 200 8.22 11.61 14.34
CA HIS A 200 8.36 12.79 15.21
C HIS A 200 8.77 14.06 14.44
N ARG A 201 9.55 13.91 13.36
CA ARG A 201 10.04 15.03 12.54
C ARG A 201 9.08 15.49 11.44
N GLN A 202 8.26 14.60 10.88
CA GLN A 202 7.57 14.87 9.61
C GLN A 202 6.09 14.45 9.56
N ALA A 203 5.57 13.78 10.59
CA ALA A 203 4.18 13.36 10.58
C ALA A 203 3.21 14.54 10.72
N CYS A 204 2.03 14.36 10.14
CA CYS A 204 0.89 15.25 10.24
C CYS A 204 -0.34 14.40 10.57
N GLY A 205 -1.07 14.80 11.60
CA GLY A 205 -2.27 14.11 12.07
C GLY A 205 -3.36 13.95 11.01
N THR A 206 -3.38 14.85 10.03
CA THR A 206 -4.38 14.85 8.96
C THR A 206 -3.91 14.16 7.68
N CYS A 207 -2.65 14.28 7.27
CA CYS A 207 -2.18 13.78 5.96
C CYS A 207 -1.10 12.68 6.01
N GLY A 208 -0.75 12.18 7.20
CA GLY A 208 0.37 11.27 7.41
C GLY A 208 1.70 12.02 7.27
N PHE A 209 2.76 11.37 6.79
CA PHE A 209 4.04 12.04 6.55
C PHE A 209 3.93 13.16 5.51
N ARG A 210 4.44 14.34 5.85
CA ARG A 210 4.45 15.53 4.99
C ARG A 210 5.23 15.26 3.70
N ASP A 211 4.79 15.90 2.61
CA ASP A 211 5.51 15.91 1.32
C ASP A 211 5.72 14.52 0.68
N LEU A 212 5.03 13.48 1.16
CA LEU A 212 4.97 12.20 0.45
C LEU A 212 3.97 12.28 -0.70
N GLN A 213 4.26 11.57 -1.79
CA GLN A 213 3.38 11.42 -2.94
C GLN A 213 2.23 10.45 -2.62
N GLN A 214 1.38 10.81 -1.66
CA GLN A 214 0.12 10.10 -1.43
C GLN A 214 -0.80 10.25 -2.64
N ASP A 215 -1.72 9.30 -2.81
CA ASP A 215 -2.74 9.38 -3.84
C ASP A 215 -3.59 10.66 -3.64
N PRO A 216 -3.65 11.57 -4.63
CA PRO A 216 -4.31 12.86 -4.48
C PRO A 216 -5.81 12.74 -4.19
N ILE A 217 -6.44 11.60 -4.51
CA ILE A 217 -7.85 11.37 -4.23
C ILE A 217 -8.12 11.23 -2.72
N ILE A 218 -7.14 10.81 -1.91
CA ILE A 218 -7.29 10.67 -0.45
C ILE A 218 -7.77 11.97 0.19
N ARG A 219 -7.27 13.13 -0.28
CA ARG A 219 -7.69 14.43 0.24
C ARG A 219 -9.18 14.70 0.02
N LYS A 220 -9.78 14.13 -1.03
CA LYS A 220 -11.22 14.24 -1.30
C LYS A 220 -12.05 13.26 -0.48
N CYS A 221 -11.45 12.15 -0.05
CA CYS A 221 -12.10 11.20 0.87
C CYS A 221 -12.11 11.72 2.32
N LYS A 222 -11.14 12.56 2.68
CA LYS A 222 -11.00 13.14 4.02
C LYS A 222 -11.88 14.38 4.18
N GLU A 223 -13.12 14.16 4.60
CA GLU A 223 -14.01 15.24 5.06
C GLU A 223 -14.12 15.21 6.60
N GLN A 224 -15.24 15.64 7.17
CA GLN A 224 -15.53 15.42 8.59
C GLN A 224 -15.55 13.92 8.93
N PHE A 225 -16.01 13.10 7.97
CA PHE A 225 -15.95 11.64 8.00
C PHE A 225 -15.35 11.11 6.68
N TRP A 226 -14.88 9.87 6.67
CA TRP A 226 -14.32 9.25 5.50
C TRP A 226 -15.39 9.01 4.45
N THR A 227 -15.21 9.65 3.30
CA THR A 227 -16.12 9.56 2.15
C THR A 227 -15.64 8.49 1.18
N HIS A 228 -16.47 7.46 0.96
CA HIS A 228 -16.18 6.33 0.09
C HIS A 228 -16.54 6.66 -1.37
N LEU A 229 -15.68 7.43 -2.03
CA LEU A 229 -15.92 7.83 -3.42
C LEU A 229 -15.95 6.61 -4.37
N PRO A 230 -16.89 6.56 -5.34
CA PRO A 230 -16.91 5.50 -6.34
C PRO A 230 -15.58 5.42 -7.11
N GLY A 231 -15.04 4.20 -7.27
CA GLY A 231 -13.75 3.98 -7.91
C GLY A 231 -12.53 4.04 -6.98
N THR A 232 -12.73 4.32 -5.68
CA THR A 232 -11.67 4.31 -4.66
C THR A 232 -11.65 3.04 -3.81
N GLU A 233 -12.35 1.99 -4.23
CA GLU A 233 -12.49 0.74 -3.46
C GLU A 233 -11.13 0.07 -3.21
N TYR A 234 -10.14 0.32 -4.07
CA TYR A 234 -8.77 -0.14 -3.86
C TYR A 234 -8.15 0.37 -2.55
N PHE A 235 -8.60 1.49 -1.96
CA PHE A 235 -8.09 1.90 -0.64
C PHE A 235 -8.42 0.88 0.47
N GLY A 236 -9.55 0.19 0.35
CA GLY A 236 -10.01 -0.82 1.32
C GLY A 236 -9.59 -2.25 0.97
N ALA A 237 -9.02 -2.48 -0.21
CA ALA A 237 -8.55 -3.81 -0.62
C ALA A 237 -7.21 -4.14 0.06
N ASN A 238 -7.09 -5.35 0.61
CA ASN A 238 -5.87 -5.80 1.26
C ASN A 238 -4.72 -5.86 0.23
N PRO A 239 -3.63 -5.10 0.45
CA PRO A 239 -2.53 -5.07 -0.47
C PRO A 239 -1.58 -6.26 -0.30
N VAL A 240 -1.66 -7.06 0.77
CA VAL A 240 -0.80 -8.23 0.97
C VAL A 240 -1.49 -9.49 0.52
N ASP A 241 -2.64 -9.81 1.12
CA ASP A 241 -3.46 -10.98 0.76
C ASP A 241 -4.41 -10.57 -0.36
N VAL A 242 -4.00 -10.80 -1.62
CA VAL A 242 -4.78 -10.47 -2.82
C VAL A 242 -5.43 -11.75 -3.36
N PRO A 243 -6.73 -11.99 -3.10
CA PRO A 243 -7.39 -13.23 -3.46
C PRO A 243 -7.30 -13.52 -4.96
N GLY A 244 -6.86 -14.72 -5.32
CA GLY A 244 -6.81 -15.18 -6.71
C GLY A 244 -5.70 -14.57 -7.58
N LEU A 245 -4.81 -13.71 -7.04
CA LEU A 245 -3.71 -13.12 -7.82
C LEU A 245 -2.82 -14.19 -8.47
N MET A 246 -2.33 -15.15 -7.68
CA MET A 246 -1.48 -16.22 -8.19
C MET A 246 -2.21 -17.13 -9.19
N LEU A 247 -3.48 -17.46 -8.93
CA LEU A 247 -4.32 -18.23 -9.86
C LEU A 247 -4.51 -17.49 -11.19
N HIS A 248 -4.77 -16.18 -11.14
CA HIS A 248 -4.89 -15.33 -12.32
C HIS A 248 -3.60 -15.36 -13.14
N LEU A 249 -2.45 -15.14 -12.48
CA LEU A 249 -1.14 -15.20 -13.13
C LEU A 249 -0.88 -16.59 -13.71
N TYR A 250 -1.26 -17.66 -12.99
CA TYR A 250 -1.07 -19.04 -13.44
C TYR A 250 -1.71 -19.37 -14.79
N SER A 251 -2.90 -18.82 -15.05
CA SER A 251 -3.63 -19.06 -16.30
C SER A 251 -2.88 -18.60 -17.55
N PHE A 252 -2.04 -17.57 -17.44
CA PHE A 252 -1.26 -17.04 -18.56
C PHE A 252 0.03 -17.81 -18.84
N TYR A 253 0.44 -18.71 -17.95
CA TYR A 253 1.63 -19.53 -18.17
C TYR A 253 1.36 -20.74 -19.04
N LEU A 254 0.10 -21.19 -19.16
CA LEU A 254 -0.27 -22.32 -20.01
C LEU A 254 -0.43 -21.94 -21.49
N THR A 255 -0.40 -20.64 -21.83
CA THR A 255 -0.43 -20.19 -23.23
C THR A 255 0.95 -20.35 -23.89
N GLU A 256 0.96 -20.96 -25.07
CA GLU A 256 2.10 -21.62 -25.73
C GLU A 256 3.52 -21.03 -25.49
N PRO A 257 4.49 -21.88 -25.10
CA PRO A 257 5.87 -21.48 -24.84
C PRO A 257 6.63 -21.19 -26.14
N ALA A 258 6.69 -19.93 -26.55
CA ALA A 258 7.50 -19.52 -27.70
C ALA A 258 8.95 -19.14 -27.33
N GLY A 259 9.55 -19.72 -26.27
CA GLY A 259 10.98 -19.54 -25.89
C GLY A 259 11.47 -18.11 -25.56
N ASN A 260 12.33 -17.96 -24.55
CA ASN A 260 12.84 -16.63 -24.10
C ASN A 260 13.75 -15.89 -25.10
N ASN A 261 14.33 -16.61 -26.06
CA ASN A 261 15.23 -16.04 -27.08
C ASN A 261 14.49 -15.57 -28.34
N ILE A 262 13.17 -15.74 -28.41
CA ILE A 262 12.37 -15.30 -29.57
C ILE A 262 12.01 -13.84 -29.37
N SER A 263 12.44 -12.99 -30.31
CA SER A 263 12.04 -11.58 -30.33
C SER A 263 10.57 -11.41 -30.74
N LEU A 264 9.93 -10.37 -30.21
CA LEU A 264 8.62 -9.91 -30.71
C LEU A 264 8.70 -9.60 -32.21
N GLU A 265 7.64 -9.93 -32.97
CA GLU A 265 7.57 -9.95 -34.45
C GLU A 265 8.33 -8.82 -35.17
N ARG A 266 8.99 -9.17 -36.28
CA ARG A 266 9.70 -8.23 -37.17
C ARG A 266 8.69 -7.39 -37.96
N PRO A 267 8.72 -6.04 -37.86
CA PRO A 267 8.07 -5.18 -38.84
C PRO A 267 8.74 -5.35 -40.22
N SER A 268 7.96 -5.23 -41.29
CA SER A 268 8.43 -5.34 -42.68
C SER A 268 9.64 -4.46 -42.96
N SER A 269 10.69 -5.07 -43.51
CA SER A 269 11.97 -4.47 -43.85
C SER A 269 11.85 -3.42 -44.96
N GLN A 270 11.83 -2.15 -44.57
CA GLN A 270 12.51 -1.11 -45.36
C GLN A 270 13.74 -0.67 -44.59
N GLU A 271 14.91 -0.91 -45.19
CA GLU A 271 16.21 -0.75 -44.55
C GLU A 271 16.71 0.69 -44.71
N ASN A 272 16.57 1.52 -43.66
CA ASN A 272 17.24 2.83 -43.65
C ASN A 272 18.71 2.63 -43.28
N GLY A 273 19.65 2.84 -44.21
CA GLY A 273 21.08 2.60 -44.03
C GLY A 273 21.83 3.50 -43.03
N THR A 274 21.16 4.37 -42.29
CA THR A 274 21.78 5.39 -41.42
C THR A 274 21.82 5.03 -39.93
N ASP A 275 21.35 3.84 -39.53
CA ASP A 275 21.29 3.44 -38.12
C ASP A 275 22.61 2.80 -37.66
N ASN A 276 23.48 3.60 -37.02
CA ASN A 276 24.80 3.16 -36.55
C ASN A 276 24.74 2.04 -35.50
N PHE A 277 23.63 1.87 -34.78
CA PHE A 277 23.46 0.77 -33.82
C PHE A 277 23.40 -0.60 -34.50
N ARG A 278 23.20 -0.67 -35.83
CA ARG A 278 23.28 -1.92 -36.60
C ARG A 278 24.66 -2.52 -36.63
N LEU A 279 25.71 -1.70 -36.46
CA LEU A 279 27.09 -2.16 -36.41
C LEU A 279 27.39 -2.94 -35.12
N LEU A 280 26.52 -2.81 -34.11
CA LEU A 280 26.69 -3.52 -32.85
C LEU A 280 26.17 -4.96 -32.95
N PRO A 281 26.95 -5.96 -32.48
CA PRO A 281 26.46 -7.30 -32.23
C PRO A 281 25.19 -7.32 -31.37
N VAL A 282 24.38 -8.37 -31.52
CA VAL A 282 23.09 -8.49 -30.81
C VAL A 282 23.29 -8.52 -29.29
N GLU A 283 24.42 -9.04 -28.83
CA GLU A 283 24.83 -9.13 -27.44
C GLU A 283 25.01 -7.72 -26.85
N LEU A 284 25.74 -6.83 -27.54
CA LEU A 284 25.94 -5.44 -27.11
C LEU A 284 24.62 -4.66 -27.13
N ARG A 285 23.77 -4.88 -28.14
CA ARG A 285 22.43 -4.27 -28.16
C ARG A 285 21.57 -4.76 -27.00
N THR A 286 21.67 -6.03 -26.63
CA THR A 286 20.96 -6.61 -25.49
C THR A 286 21.49 -6.06 -24.16
N MET A 287 22.81 -5.87 -24.03
CA MET A 287 23.42 -5.21 -22.88
C MET A 287 22.93 -3.76 -22.74
N ILE A 288 22.86 -2.99 -23.83
CA ILE A 288 22.28 -1.64 -23.82
C ILE A 288 20.85 -1.70 -23.29
N LEU A 289 19.99 -2.54 -23.87
CA LEU A 289 18.60 -2.69 -23.44
C LEU A 289 18.47 -3.07 -21.96
N SER A 290 19.35 -3.94 -21.46
CA SER A 290 19.30 -4.43 -20.07
C SER A 290 19.53 -3.31 -19.05
N ASN A 291 20.27 -2.27 -19.43
CA ASN A 291 20.58 -1.12 -18.57
C ASN A 291 19.55 0.02 -18.66
N LEU A 292 18.53 -0.09 -19.50
CA LEU A 292 17.56 0.98 -19.75
C LEU A 292 16.19 0.68 -19.14
N SER A 293 15.52 1.69 -18.59
CA SER A 293 14.12 1.60 -18.13
C SER A 293 13.17 1.29 -19.30
N SER A 294 11.97 0.78 -19.02
CA SER A 294 10.92 0.55 -20.02
C SER A 294 10.56 1.83 -20.78
N LYS A 295 10.60 3.00 -20.11
CA LYS A 295 10.42 4.32 -20.72
C LYS A 295 11.56 4.64 -21.69
N ASP A 296 12.80 4.42 -21.29
CA ASP A 296 13.97 4.70 -22.15
C ASP A 296 14.06 3.72 -23.32
N ILE A 297 13.70 2.45 -23.11
CA ILE A 297 13.55 1.45 -24.16
C ILE A 297 12.49 1.90 -25.17
N SER A 298 11.34 2.40 -24.70
CA SER A 298 10.31 2.93 -25.60
C SER A 298 10.83 4.11 -26.43
N SER A 299 11.54 5.05 -25.82
CA SER A 299 12.17 6.18 -26.51
C SER A 299 13.24 5.71 -27.52
N LEU A 300 14.09 4.76 -27.13
CA LEU A 300 15.14 4.20 -27.98
C LEU A 300 14.56 3.51 -29.23
N ARG A 301 13.44 2.81 -29.06
CA ARG A 301 12.71 2.15 -30.16
C ARG A 301 12.12 3.11 -31.18
N GLN A 302 11.82 4.35 -30.77
CA GLN A 302 11.34 5.39 -31.68
C GLN A 302 12.46 5.96 -32.54
N VAL A 303 13.69 6.03 -32.00
CA VAL A 303 14.84 6.65 -32.69
C VAL A 303 15.70 5.66 -33.49
N SER A 304 15.76 4.38 -33.09
CA SER A 304 16.60 3.37 -33.76
C SER A 304 15.84 2.08 -34.03
N ARG A 305 15.81 1.67 -35.31
CA ARG A 305 15.14 0.44 -35.75
C ARG A 305 15.86 -0.81 -35.21
N SER A 306 17.15 -0.70 -34.88
CA SER A 306 17.97 -1.77 -34.31
C SER A 306 17.46 -2.34 -32.99
N PHE A 307 16.57 -1.62 -32.30
CA PHE A 307 15.97 -2.01 -31.02
C PHE A 307 14.47 -2.33 -31.10
N GLN A 308 13.85 -2.36 -32.30
CA GLN A 308 12.42 -2.65 -32.44
C GLN A 308 12.05 -4.05 -31.95
N CYS A 309 12.93 -5.03 -32.22
CA CYS A 309 12.84 -6.41 -31.76
C CYS A 309 13.39 -6.52 -30.33
N LEU A 310 12.53 -6.83 -29.36
CA LEU A 310 12.92 -6.98 -27.96
C LEU A 310 13.07 -8.47 -27.60
N PRO A 311 14.19 -8.89 -26.97
CA PRO A 311 14.32 -10.22 -26.39
C PRO A 311 13.32 -10.41 -25.25
N LYS A 312 12.66 -11.57 -25.14
CA LYS A 312 11.71 -11.80 -24.03
C LYS A 312 12.41 -11.80 -22.67
N GLN A 313 13.67 -12.23 -22.61
CA GLN A 313 14.48 -12.20 -21.39
C GLN A 313 14.65 -10.79 -20.80
N LEU A 314 14.55 -9.73 -21.61
CA LEU A 314 14.56 -8.35 -21.13
C LEU A 314 13.45 -8.09 -20.11
N PHE A 315 12.27 -8.67 -20.32
CA PHE A 315 11.12 -8.44 -19.44
C PHE A 315 11.30 -9.06 -18.06
N LEU A 316 12.10 -10.12 -17.91
CA LEU A 316 12.47 -10.63 -16.59
C LEU A 316 13.20 -9.56 -15.78
N GLN A 317 14.17 -8.88 -16.41
CA GLN A 317 14.91 -7.80 -15.76
C GLN A 317 14.00 -6.61 -15.45
N LEU A 318 13.07 -6.27 -16.35
CA LEU A 318 12.09 -5.22 -16.11
C LEU A 318 11.15 -5.54 -14.94
N ILE A 319 10.70 -6.80 -14.79
CA ILE A 319 9.91 -7.22 -13.64
C ILE A 319 10.70 -7.00 -12.35
N ARG A 320 11.92 -7.53 -12.26
CA ARG A 320 12.76 -7.42 -11.07
C ARG A 320 13.12 -5.97 -10.70
N ARG A 321 13.34 -5.10 -11.70
CA ARG A 321 13.77 -3.71 -11.47
C ARG A 321 12.61 -2.74 -11.28
N GLU A 322 11.53 -2.88 -12.05
CA GLU A 322 10.45 -1.88 -12.11
C GLU A 322 9.21 -2.30 -11.33
N LEU A 323 9.05 -3.59 -11.00
CA LEU A 323 7.90 -4.11 -10.27
C LEU A 323 8.32 -4.78 -8.96
N PRO A 324 9.13 -4.11 -8.09
CA PRO A 324 9.60 -4.72 -6.84
C PRO A 324 8.46 -5.00 -5.84
N TRP A 325 7.29 -4.39 -6.03
CA TRP A 325 6.05 -4.72 -5.32
C TRP A 325 5.52 -6.13 -5.61
N PHE A 326 5.99 -6.80 -6.66
CA PHE A 326 5.64 -8.19 -6.95
C PHE A 326 6.64 -9.14 -6.28
N TRP A 327 6.48 -9.32 -4.97
CA TRP A 327 7.38 -10.16 -4.17
C TRP A 327 7.07 -11.66 -4.27
N GLU A 328 5.90 -12.05 -4.78
CA GLU A 328 5.58 -13.47 -5.08
C GLU A 328 6.39 -14.01 -6.27
N PHE A 329 7.33 -13.21 -6.80
CA PHE A 329 8.22 -13.58 -7.87
C PHE A 329 9.01 -14.88 -7.57
N ASP A 330 9.52 -15.05 -6.35
CA ASP A 330 10.33 -16.23 -5.99
C ASP A 330 9.47 -17.50 -5.89
N GLU A 331 8.26 -17.38 -5.32
CA GLU A 331 7.27 -18.47 -5.27
C GLU A 331 6.85 -18.87 -6.69
N LEU A 332 6.66 -17.86 -7.54
CA LEU A 332 6.38 -18.08 -8.95
C LEU A 332 7.56 -18.77 -9.65
N GLU A 333 8.80 -18.34 -9.42
CA GLU A 333 10.02 -18.92 -10.00
C GLU A 333 10.19 -20.39 -9.58
N ALA A 334 9.95 -20.70 -8.30
CA ALA A 334 9.96 -22.08 -7.81
C ALA A 334 8.86 -22.95 -8.42
N PHE A 335 7.64 -22.42 -8.54
CA PHE A 335 6.54 -23.11 -9.20
C PHE A 335 6.84 -23.38 -10.68
N MET A 336 7.37 -22.36 -11.36
CA MET A 336 7.80 -22.42 -12.76
C MET A 336 8.84 -23.51 -13.00
N GLU A 337 9.85 -23.59 -12.14
CA GLU A 337 10.91 -24.59 -12.24
C GLU A 337 10.35 -26.02 -12.06
N LYS A 338 9.42 -26.20 -11.13
CA LYS A 338 8.73 -27.49 -10.94
C LYS A 338 7.97 -27.93 -12.19
N VAL A 339 7.18 -27.03 -12.79
CA VAL A 339 6.42 -27.32 -14.02
C VAL A 339 7.34 -27.69 -15.17
N ARG A 340 8.47 -26.98 -15.33
CA ARG A 340 9.48 -27.28 -16.35
C ARG A 340 10.01 -28.71 -16.22
N VAL A 341 10.39 -29.11 -15.00
CA VAL A 341 10.90 -30.45 -14.71
C VAL A 341 9.86 -31.53 -15.03
N ASP A 342 8.61 -31.33 -14.62
CA ASP A 342 7.53 -32.31 -14.84
C ASP A 342 7.18 -32.44 -16.33
N PHE A 343 7.15 -31.33 -17.07
CA PHE A 343 6.93 -31.34 -18.51
C PHE A 343 8.06 -32.08 -19.27
N ASN A 344 9.32 -31.79 -18.93
CA ASN A 344 10.46 -32.45 -19.57
C ASN A 344 10.45 -33.97 -19.34
N LYS A 345 10.07 -34.42 -18.14
CA LYS A 345 9.87 -35.85 -17.84
C LYS A 345 8.77 -36.47 -18.71
N MET A 346 7.66 -35.77 -18.90
CA MET A 346 6.50 -36.27 -19.64
C MET A 346 6.77 -36.42 -21.15
N VAL A 347 7.51 -35.50 -21.75
CA VAL A 347 7.78 -35.49 -23.20
C VAL A 347 9.04 -36.28 -23.58
N GLY A 348 9.82 -36.76 -22.61
CA GLY A 348 11.01 -37.58 -22.86
C GLY A 348 12.11 -36.86 -23.66
N MET A 349 12.09 -35.52 -23.66
CA MET A 349 13.06 -34.71 -24.38
C MET A 349 14.30 -34.46 -23.50
N PRO A 350 15.52 -34.51 -24.07
CA PRO A 350 16.71 -34.07 -23.36
C PRO A 350 16.56 -32.59 -22.98
N GLU A 351 17.18 -32.17 -21.88
CA GLU A 351 17.26 -30.78 -21.40
C GLU A 351 17.72 -29.83 -22.54
N ARG A 352 16.79 -29.40 -23.37
CA ARG A 352 16.99 -28.22 -24.22
C ARG A 352 16.59 -27.01 -23.37
N ASP A 353 17.26 -25.89 -23.63
CA ASP A 353 16.93 -24.52 -23.17
C ASP A 353 15.56 -24.04 -23.68
N ILE A 354 14.54 -24.91 -23.67
CA ILE A 354 13.16 -24.48 -23.72
C ILE A 354 12.94 -23.80 -22.39
N HIS A 355 13.12 -22.49 -22.37
CA HIS A 355 12.49 -21.67 -21.37
C HIS A 355 10.99 -21.67 -21.72
N PRO A 356 10.14 -22.40 -20.99
CA PRO A 356 8.72 -22.45 -21.30
C PRO A 356 8.02 -21.10 -21.02
N PHE A 357 8.75 -20.11 -20.53
CA PHE A 357 8.19 -18.89 -19.99
C PHE A 357 8.14 -17.78 -21.05
N ASN A 358 7.11 -16.95 -20.94
CA ASN A 358 6.97 -15.76 -21.74
C ASN A 358 6.95 -14.55 -20.79
N TRP A 359 8.15 -14.08 -20.40
CA TRP A 359 8.30 -12.95 -19.48
C TRP A 359 7.61 -11.69 -19.97
N TYR A 360 7.49 -11.51 -21.29
CA TYR A 360 6.73 -10.41 -21.88
C TYR A 360 5.24 -10.48 -21.51
N VAL A 361 4.62 -11.65 -21.63
CA VAL A 361 3.22 -11.85 -21.25
C VAL A 361 3.06 -11.59 -19.76
N LEU A 362 3.93 -12.12 -18.90
CA LEU A 362 3.88 -11.87 -17.47
C LEU A 362 3.99 -10.38 -17.13
N TYR A 363 4.99 -9.69 -17.68
CA TYR A 363 5.17 -8.25 -17.48
C TYR A 363 3.93 -7.46 -17.90
N LYS A 364 3.33 -7.80 -19.06
CA LYS A 364 2.08 -7.18 -19.53
C LYS A 364 0.94 -7.42 -18.55
N GLN A 365 0.78 -8.64 -18.04
CA GLN A 365 -0.28 -8.96 -17.08
C GLN A 365 -0.08 -8.25 -15.74
N LEU A 366 1.14 -8.20 -15.21
CA LEU A 366 1.44 -7.41 -14.00
C LEU A 366 1.14 -5.92 -14.20
N CYS A 367 1.45 -5.37 -15.39
CA CYS A 367 1.12 -4.00 -15.76
C CYS A 367 -0.39 -3.72 -15.88
N LEU A 368 -1.21 -4.74 -16.16
CA LEU A 368 -2.67 -4.65 -16.14
C LEU A 368 -3.21 -4.85 -14.72
N ALA A 369 -2.66 -5.80 -13.97
CA ALA A 369 -3.02 -6.11 -12.60
C ALA A 369 -2.91 -4.88 -11.69
N LYS A 370 -1.83 -4.10 -11.80
CA LYS A 370 -1.66 -2.84 -11.04
C LYS A 370 -2.77 -1.79 -11.28
N LYS A 371 -3.56 -1.93 -12.34
CA LYS A 371 -4.67 -1.03 -12.67
C LYS A 371 -6.04 -1.65 -12.34
N ASN A 372 -6.18 -2.95 -12.54
CA ASN A 372 -7.47 -3.63 -12.59
C ASN A 372 -7.75 -4.53 -11.38
N ILE A 373 -6.72 -4.95 -10.63
CA ILE A 373 -6.90 -5.75 -9.41
C ILE A 373 -6.74 -4.80 -8.23
N LEU A 374 -7.80 -4.63 -7.44
CA LEU A 374 -7.87 -3.62 -6.38
C LEU A 374 -6.75 -3.78 -5.35
N GLY A 375 -6.51 -4.99 -4.86
CA GLY A 375 -5.42 -5.28 -3.92
C GLY A 375 -4.04 -4.96 -4.49
N VAL A 376 -3.78 -5.30 -5.76
CA VAL A 376 -2.49 -4.97 -6.43
C VAL A 376 -2.35 -3.46 -6.62
N ARG A 377 -3.42 -2.77 -7.03
CA ARG A 377 -3.42 -1.31 -7.15
C ARG A 377 -3.10 -0.64 -5.80
N ASN A 378 -3.70 -1.13 -4.71
CA ASN A 378 -3.39 -0.64 -3.37
C ASN A 378 -1.95 -0.95 -2.97
N ARG A 379 -1.46 -2.16 -3.28
CA ARG A 379 -0.08 -2.58 -3.01
C ARG A 379 0.92 -1.65 -3.65
N VAL A 380 0.79 -1.36 -4.95
CA VAL A 380 1.69 -0.45 -5.66
C VAL A 380 1.69 0.94 -5.01
N ARG A 381 0.51 1.48 -4.71
CA ARG A 381 0.38 2.78 -4.03
C ARG A 381 1.11 2.80 -2.69
N VAL A 382 0.88 1.80 -1.85
CA VAL A 382 1.51 1.72 -0.52
C VAL A 382 3.02 1.48 -0.64
N TRP A 383 3.44 0.66 -1.61
CA TRP A 383 4.85 0.40 -1.89
C TRP A 383 5.60 1.70 -2.20
N ASP A 384 5.08 2.52 -3.11
CA ASP A 384 5.73 3.79 -3.51
C ASP A 384 5.86 4.75 -2.32
N VAL A 385 4.85 4.80 -1.45
CA VAL A 385 4.87 5.61 -0.22
C VAL A 385 5.93 5.09 0.76
N VAL A 386 6.00 3.77 0.93
CA VAL A 386 6.96 3.12 1.84
C VAL A 386 8.40 3.27 1.34
N GLU A 387 8.66 3.14 0.04
CA GLU A 387 9.98 3.41 -0.55
C GLU A 387 10.44 4.83 -0.22
N ALA A 388 9.55 5.82 -0.34
CA ALA A 388 9.86 7.20 0.00
C ALA A 388 10.07 7.41 1.52
N ILE A 389 9.36 6.67 2.38
CA ILE A 389 9.61 6.67 3.83
C ILE A 389 11.01 6.11 4.12
N VAL A 390 11.33 4.94 3.58
CA VAL A 390 12.60 4.24 3.80
C VAL A 390 13.78 5.04 3.26
N GLU A 391 13.64 5.69 2.10
CA GLU A 391 14.66 6.60 1.57
C GLU A 391 14.92 7.78 2.52
N ARG A 392 13.88 8.34 3.14
CA ARG A 392 14.04 9.42 4.14
C ARG A 392 14.67 8.94 5.43
N ILE A 393 14.34 7.73 5.87
CA ILE A 393 15.00 7.09 7.02
C ILE A 393 16.50 6.92 6.74
N GLN A 394 16.87 6.41 5.57
CA GLN A 394 18.27 6.29 5.17
C GLN A 394 18.97 7.65 5.23
N ARG A 395 18.37 8.72 4.69
CA ARG A 395 18.95 10.08 4.76
C ARG A 395 19.12 10.59 6.19
N LEU A 396 18.20 10.26 7.10
CA LEU A 396 18.34 10.61 8.52
C LEU A 396 19.54 9.90 9.14
N ARG A 397 19.75 8.62 8.80
CA ARG A 397 20.90 7.85 9.28
C ARG A 397 22.23 8.27 8.67
N ASP A 398 22.26 8.56 7.37
CA ASP A 398 23.46 9.06 6.69
C ASP A 398 23.95 10.40 7.25
N GLY A 399 23.06 11.18 7.86
CA GLY A 399 23.38 12.43 8.53
C GLY A 399 24.00 12.27 9.92
N LEU A 400 23.99 11.06 10.50
CA LEU A 400 24.60 10.76 11.80
C LEU A 400 26.09 10.45 11.64
N GLY A 401 26.90 10.75 12.66
CA GLY A 401 28.28 10.28 12.71
C GLY A 401 28.34 8.76 12.84
N GLU A 402 29.45 8.15 12.39
CA GLU A 402 29.67 6.71 12.60
C GLU A 402 29.59 6.38 14.10
N GLY A 403 28.61 5.55 14.48
CA GLY A 403 28.42 5.08 15.87
C GLY A 403 27.43 5.89 16.71
N ASP A 404 26.80 6.94 16.16
CA ASP A 404 25.75 7.67 16.86
C ASP A 404 24.39 6.94 16.76
N ASP A 405 23.72 6.74 17.89
CA ASP A 405 22.36 6.21 17.92
C ASP A 405 21.34 7.28 17.51
N LEU A 406 20.39 6.89 16.65
CA LEU A 406 19.33 7.79 16.17
C LEU A 406 18.33 8.09 17.28
N SER A 407 18.38 9.31 17.81
CA SER A 407 17.35 9.83 18.72
C SER A 407 16.02 9.98 18.00
N VAL A 408 14.98 9.37 18.57
CA VAL A 408 13.60 9.52 18.09
C VAL A 408 13.13 10.97 18.20
N LEU A 409 13.39 11.61 19.34
CA LEU A 409 13.00 13.01 19.54
C LEU A 409 13.92 13.93 18.74
N PRO A 410 13.37 14.97 18.07
CA PRO A 410 14.16 15.97 17.39
C PRO A 410 14.93 16.84 18.40
N THR A 411 16.15 17.21 18.02
CA THR A 411 16.98 18.19 18.74
C THR A 411 16.36 19.59 18.67
N GLU A 412 16.72 20.49 19.59
CA GLU A 412 16.21 21.88 19.56
C GLU A 412 16.52 22.60 18.25
N LYS A 413 17.69 22.34 17.65
CA LYS A 413 18.05 22.87 16.34
C LYS A 413 17.14 22.34 15.23
N GLU A 414 16.87 21.03 15.21
CA GLU A 414 15.89 20.44 14.27
C GLU A 414 14.48 21.00 14.52
N LYS A 415 14.18 21.42 15.76
CA LYS A 415 12.90 22.05 16.09
C LYS A 415 12.73 23.43 15.49
N GLU A 416 13.81 24.21 15.45
CA GLU A 416 13.86 25.55 14.86
C GLU A 416 13.86 25.51 13.31
N ASP A 417 14.52 24.51 12.72
CA ASP A 417 14.64 24.36 11.26
C ASP A 417 13.40 23.72 10.59
N VAL A 418 12.60 22.94 11.32
CA VAL A 418 11.45 22.19 10.78
C VAL A 418 10.11 22.74 11.26
N VAL A 419 9.28 23.11 10.29
CA VAL A 419 8.03 23.87 10.49
C VAL A 419 6.88 23.07 11.17
N VAL A 420 6.94 21.74 11.37
CA VAL A 420 6.04 20.99 12.28
C VAL A 420 6.68 19.71 12.80
N HIS A 421 6.57 19.49 14.12
CA HIS A 421 6.87 18.24 14.83
C HIS A 421 5.57 17.47 15.06
N CYS A 422 5.39 16.31 14.42
CA CYS A 422 4.24 15.40 14.60
C CYS A 422 2.93 16.09 15.05
N GLY A 423 2.51 17.13 14.33
CA GLY A 423 1.43 18.02 14.76
C GLY A 423 0.08 17.61 14.22
N LEU A 424 -1.00 18.12 14.81
CA LEU A 424 -2.37 17.88 14.34
C LEU A 424 -2.54 18.28 12.86
N TYR A 425 -1.98 19.43 12.49
CA TYR A 425 -1.96 19.95 11.13
C TYR A 425 -0.54 20.30 10.67
N CYS A 426 -0.29 20.18 9.37
CA CYS A 426 0.88 20.78 8.72
C CYS A 426 0.48 22.07 8.00
N THR A 427 1.46 22.87 7.56
CA THR A 427 1.23 24.11 6.81
C THR A 427 0.45 23.94 5.51
N ARG A 428 0.34 22.73 4.97
CA ARG A 428 -0.54 22.42 3.83
C ARG A 428 -1.99 22.18 4.24
N CYS A 429 -2.20 21.66 5.45
CA CYS A 429 -3.52 21.36 6.01
C CYS A 429 -4.14 22.61 6.63
N ASP A 430 -3.32 23.42 7.31
CA ASP A 430 -3.70 24.74 7.82
C ASP A 430 -2.63 25.79 7.44
N PRO A 431 -2.88 26.60 6.39
CA PRO A 431 -1.96 27.66 5.97
C PRO A 431 -1.81 28.79 6.99
N ASN A 432 -2.74 28.91 7.95
CA ASN A 432 -2.73 29.95 8.98
C ASN A 432 -1.93 29.54 10.23
N MET A 433 -1.49 28.28 10.33
CA MET A 433 -0.60 27.84 11.40
C MET A 433 0.82 28.41 11.21
N SER A 434 1.20 29.32 12.12
CA SER A 434 2.57 29.82 12.26
C SER A 434 3.49 28.73 12.84
N PRO A 435 4.76 28.60 12.40
CA PRO A 435 5.74 27.68 13.00
C PRO A 435 5.96 27.89 14.51
N LEU A 436 5.61 29.08 15.03
CA LEU A 436 5.79 29.50 16.42
C LEU A 436 4.54 29.31 17.29
N GLY A 437 3.44 28.79 16.74
CA GLY A 437 2.18 28.60 17.47
C GLY A 437 2.10 27.33 18.34
N MET A 438 3.21 26.59 18.52
CA MET A 438 3.22 25.29 19.20
C MET A 438 3.17 25.35 20.74
N TYR A 439 2.91 26.52 21.32
CA TYR A 439 2.55 26.64 22.73
C TYR A 439 1.21 27.36 22.81
N VAL A 440 0.26 26.76 23.52
CA VAL A 440 -1.12 27.24 23.78
C VAL A 440 -2.17 26.77 22.76
N ALA A 441 -2.72 25.59 23.01
CA ALA A 441 -4.16 25.39 23.27
C ALA A 441 -4.39 24.05 23.98
#